data_AF-A0A944YJ10-F1
#
_entry.id   AF-A0A944YJ10-F1
#
_cell.length_a   1.000
_cell.length_b   1.000
_cell.length_c   1.000
_cell.angle_alpha   90.00
_cell.angle_beta   90.00
_cell.angle_gamma   90.00
#
_symmetry.space_group_name_H-M   'P 1'
#
loop_
_entity.id
_entity.type
_entity.pdbx_description
1 polymer ?
#
loop_
_entity_poly.entity_id
_entity_poly.type
_entity_poly.pdbx_seq_one_letter_code
_entity_poly.pdbx_strand_id
1 'polypeptide(L)' 'MQIPQDLIDTAKLKLKSVQSEAEFFQLRSQYLGKQSFVISSFAELKSLDPDSKVSAAKELNILKSNLNHLFEVALEGMQA' A
#
# COMPACT_ATOMS: atom_id res chain seq x y z
N MET A 1 -3.52 -16.22 -4.07
CA MET A 1 -2.74 -14.96 -4.03
C MET A 1 -2.17 -14.84 -2.62
N GLN A 2 -0.90 -14.42 -2.47
CA GLN A 2 -0.28 -14.21 -1.15
C GLN A 2 0.01 -12.73 -0.95
N ILE A 3 -0.52 -12.15 0.12
CA ILE A 3 -0.27 -10.76 0.51
C ILE A 3 0.94 -10.72 1.46
N PRO A 4 2.01 -9.98 1.13
CA PRO A 4 3.14 -9.79 2.04
C PRO A 4 2.69 -9.12 3.33
N GLN A 5 2.96 -9.76 4.47
CA GLN A 5 2.55 -9.29 5.79
C GLN A 5 3.41 -8.11 6.28
N ASP A 6 4.65 -8.02 5.80
CA ASP A 6 5.66 -7.02 6.16
C ASP A 6 5.58 -5.73 5.32
N LEU A 7 4.60 -5.63 4.42
CA LEU A 7 4.50 -4.54 3.45
C LEU A 7 4.29 -3.18 4.15
N ILE A 8 3.50 -3.16 5.23
CA ILE A 8 3.29 -1.98 6.07
C ILE A 8 4.56 -1.59 6.83
N ASP A 9 5.24 -2.57 7.45
CA ASP A 9 6.44 -2.30 8.25
C ASP A 9 7.60 -1.83 7.39
N THR A 10 7.73 -2.39 6.18
CA THR A 10 8.70 -1.93 5.18
C THR A 10 8.40 -0.50 4.73
N ALA A 11 7.12 -0.16 4.48
CA ALA A 11 6.72 1.20 4.13
C ALA A 11 7.06 2.19 5.25
N LYS A 12 6.74 1.85 6.51
CA LYS A 12 7.09 2.64 7.70
C LYS A 12 8.59 2.87 7.82
N LEU A 13 9.39 1.82 7.61
CA LEU A 13 10.86 1.92 7.69
C LEU A 13 11.40 2.86 6.62
N LYS A 14 10.95 2.71 5.36
CA LYS A 14 11.38 3.57 4.25
C LYS A 14 10.96 5.03 4.46
N LEU A 15 9.78 5.28 5.01
CA LEU A 15 9.31 6.64 5.31
C LEU A 15 10.24 7.40 6.26
N LYS A 16 10.90 6.71 7.21
CA LYS A 16 11.87 7.35 8.12
C LYS A 16 13.10 7.92 7.40
N SER A 17 13.40 7.44 6.20
CA SER A 17 14.56 7.86 5.41
C SER A 17 14.23 8.90 4.35
N VAL A 18 12.96 9.27 4.19
CA VAL A 18 12.51 10.29 3.23
C VAL A 18 12.91 11.68 3.71
N GLN A 19 13.60 12.44 2.86
CA GLN A 19 14.11 13.78 3.18
C GLN A 19 13.45 14.89 2.37
N SER A 20 12.64 14.54 1.37
CA SER A 20 11.97 15.51 0.50
C SER A 20 10.58 15.05 0.10
N GLU A 21 9.74 16.01 -0.27
CA GLU A 21 8.38 15.74 -0.79
C GLU A 21 8.42 14.92 -2.10
N ALA A 22 9.45 15.13 -2.93
CA ALA A 22 9.66 14.32 -4.14
C ALA A 22 9.92 12.84 -3.82
N GLU A 23 10.81 12.56 -2.86
CA GLU A 23 11.07 11.20 -2.37
C GLU A 23 9.82 10.58 -1.73
N PHE A 24 9.04 11.38 -0.98
CA PHE A 24 7.77 10.94 -0.42
C PHE A 24 6.81 10.45 -1.50
N PHE A 25 6.55 11.26 -2.55
CA PHE A 25 5.62 10.89 -3.61
C PHE A 25 6.14 9.73 -4.47
N GLN A 26 7.46 9.66 -4.69
CA GLN A 26 8.08 8.51 -5.34
C GLN A 26 7.86 7.23 -4.52
N LEU A 27 8.10 7.27 -3.21
CA LEU A 27 7.86 6.14 -2.32
C LEU A 27 6.37 5.76 -2.32
N ARG A 28 5.46 6.72 -2.14
CA ARG A 28 4.00 6.49 -2.18
C ARG A 28 3.57 5.79 -3.47
N SER A 29 4.14 6.18 -4.61
CA SER A 29 3.83 5.57 -5.91
C SER A 29 4.23 4.08 -5.99
N GLN A 30 5.26 3.64 -5.27
CA GLN A 30 5.66 2.23 -5.22
C GLN A 30 4.61 1.35 -4.52
N TYR A 31 3.89 1.91 -3.55
CA TYR A 31 2.91 1.19 -2.74
C TYR A 31 1.46 1.38 -3.22
N LEU A 32 1.12 2.56 -3.74
CA LEU A 32 -0.26 2.95 -4.08
C LEU A 32 -0.43 3.40 -5.54
N GLY A 33 0.66 3.45 -6.32
CA GLY A 33 0.62 3.79 -7.74
C GLY A 33 0.09 2.65 -8.62
N LYS A 34 -0.06 2.94 -9.91
CA LYS A 34 -0.66 2.00 -10.89
C LYS A 34 0.08 0.67 -11.04
N GLN A 35 1.39 0.67 -10.79
CA GLN A 35 2.26 -0.50 -10.88
C GLN A 35 2.55 -1.12 -9.50
N SER A 36 1.84 -0.69 -8.46
CA SER A 36 2.09 -1.20 -7.12
C SER A 36 1.53 -2.61 -6.92
N PHE A 37 2.11 -3.32 -5.95
CA PHE A 37 1.62 -4.62 -5.51
C PHE A 37 0.11 -4.60 -5.20
N VAL A 38 -0.38 -3.54 -4.55
CA VAL A 38 -1.79 -3.41 -4.17
C VAL A 38 -2.67 -3.40 -5.42
N ILE A 39 -2.35 -2.59 -6.43
CA ILE A 39 -3.16 -2.48 -7.65
C ILE A 39 -3.09 -3.77 -8.48
N SER A 40 -1.90 -4.36 -8.63
CA SER A 40 -1.73 -5.64 -9.30
C SER A 40 -2.51 -6.77 -8.61
N SER A 41 -2.51 -6.80 -7.28
CA SER A 41 -3.27 -7.78 -6.49
C SER A 41 -4.77 -7.65 -6.68
N PHE A 42 -5.30 -6.43 -6.75
CA PHE A 42 -6.72 -6.22 -7.08
C PHE A 42 -7.06 -6.75 -8.48
N ALA A 43 -6.16 -6.61 -9.45
CA ALA A 43 -6.36 -7.13 -10.81
C ALA A 43 -6.34 -8.67 -10.86
N GLU A 44 -5.59 -9.32 -9.96
CA GLU A 44 -5.51 -10.78 -9.84
C GLU A 44 -6.75 -11.41 -9.18
N LEU A 45 -7.54 -10.64 -8.41
CA LEU A 45 -8.77 -11.13 -7.78
C LEU A 45 -9.73 -11.77 -8.79
N LYS A 46 -9.78 -11.28 -10.03
CA LYS A 46 -10.67 -11.81 -11.08
C LYS A 46 -10.44 -13.30 -11.37
N SER A 47 -9.22 -13.79 -11.10
CA SER A 47 -8.79 -15.16 -11.36
C SER A 47 -9.06 -16.10 -10.18
N LEU A 48 -9.57 -15.60 -9.04
CA LEU A 48 -9.92 -16.39 -7.87
C LEU A 48 -11.38 -16.86 -7.91
N ASP A 49 -11.64 -18.00 -7.27
CA ASP A 49 -12.99 -18.48 -6.97
C ASP A 49 -13.75 -17.47 -6.08
N PRO A 50 -15.10 -17.48 -6.09
CA PRO A 50 -15.91 -16.47 -5.41
C PRO A 50 -15.62 -16.30 -3.91
N ASP A 51 -15.43 -17.40 -3.17
CA ASP A 51 -15.23 -17.37 -1.72
C ASP A 51 -13.83 -16.82 -1.36
N SER A 52 -12.80 -17.29 -2.06
CA SER A 52 -11.43 -16.78 -1.89
C SER A 52 -11.30 -15.33 -2.35
N LYS A 53 -12.03 -14.94 -3.39
CA LYS A 53 -12.06 -13.56 -3.91
C LYS A 53 -12.59 -12.58 -2.87
N VAL A 54 -13.68 -12.90 -2.16
CA VAL A 54 -14.25 -12.02 -1.13
C VAL A 54 -13.26 -11.81 0.01
N SER A 55 -12.64 -12.90 0.48
CA SER A 55 -11.67 -12.85 1.57
C SER A 55 -10.42 -12.04 1.18
N ALA A 56 -9.84 -12.31 0.01
CA ALA A 56 -8.68 -11.58 -0.49
C ALA A 56 -9.00 -10.10 -0.77
N ALA A 57 -10.19 -9.78 -1.29
CA ALA A 57 -10.61 -8.40 -1.50
C ALA A 57 -10.72 -7.62 -0.18
N LYS A 58 -11.23 -8.26 0.89
CA LYS A 58 -11.33 -7.65 2.21
C LYS A 58 -9.94 -7.33 2.77
N GLU A 59 -9.01 -8.27 2.69
CA GLU A 59 -7.62 -8.07 3.13
C GLU A 59 -6.92 -6.97 2.33
N LEU A 60 -7.07 -6.96 1.01
CA LEU A 60 -6.49 -5.90 0.16
C LEU A 60 -7.07 -4.52 0.46
N ASN A 61 -8.36 -4.42 0.76
CA ASN A 61 -8.98 -3.16 1.16
C ASN A 61 -8.41 -2.65 2.49
N ILE A 62 -8.24 -3.53 3.48
CA ILE A 62 -7.60 -3.18 4.76
C ILE A 62 -6.17 -2.72 4.53
N LEU A 63 -5.38 -3.47 3.74
CA LEU A 63 -4.00 -3.11 3.41
C LEU A 63 -3.92 -1.74 2.72
N LYS A 64 -4.75 -1.51 1.71
CA LYS A 64 -4.81 -0.23 0.99
C LYS A 64 -5.17 0.92 1.92
N SER A 65 -6.14 0.72 2.82
CA SER A 65 -6.54 1.75 3.78
C SER A 65 -5.41 2.08 4.76
N ASN A 66 -4.74 1.05 5.30
CA ASN A 66 -3.60 1.24 6.21
C ASN A 66 -2.44 1.97 5.54
N LEU A 67 -2.16 1.65 4.27
CA LEU A 67 -1.14 2.35 3.48
C LEU A 67 -1.52 3.80 3.24
N ASN A 68 -2.76 4.10 2.82
CA ASN A 68 -3.19 5.49 2.63
C ASN A 68 -3.03 6.29 3.92
N HIS A 69 -3.54 5.77 5.04
CA HIS A 69 -3.42 6.44 6.33
C HIS A 69 -1.96 6.66 6.75
N LEU A 70 -1.09 5.66 6.55
CA LEU A 70 0.34 5.78 6.83
C LEU A 70 0.99 6.92 6.04
N PHE A 71 0.70 7.02 4.74
CA PHE A 71 1.25 8.09 3.90
C PHE A 71 0.61 9.46 4.21
N GLU A 72 -0.67 9.52 4.56
CA GLU A 72 -1.33 10.76 5.00
C GLU A 72 -0.69 11.34 6.26
N VAL A 73 -0.53 10.53 7.31
CA VAL A 73 0.12 10.95 8.57
C VAL A 73 1.57 11.40 8.33
N ALA A 74 2.30 10.70 7.47
CA ALA A 74 3.67 11.08 7.14
C ALA A 74 3.73 12.41 6.35
N LEU A 75 2.78 12.66 5.44
CA LEU A 75 2.72 13.93 4.71
C LEU A 75 2.38 15.10 5.63
N GLU A 76 1.41 14.91 6.54
CA GLU A 76 1.06 15.92 7.55
C GLU A 76 2.27 16.30 8.41
N GLY A 77 3.06 15.30 8.85
CA GLY A 77 4.28 15.54 9.61
C GLY A 77 5.42 16.23 8.84
N MET A 78 5.39 16.20 7.50
CA MET A 78 6.35 16.92 6.66
C MET A 78 5.92 18.37 6.34
N GLN A 79 4.63 18.67 6.46
CA GLN A 79 4.03 19.98 6.17
C GLN A 79 3.79 20.83 7.44
N ALA A 80 3.98 20.25 8.63
CA ALA A 80 3.90 20.90 9.93
C ALA A 80 5.21 21.60 10.32
#